data_AF-A0A2N5ZPN2-F1
#
_entry.id   AF-A0A2N5ZPN2-F1
#
_cell.length_a   1.000
_cell.length_b   1.000
_cell.length_c   1.000
_cell.angle_alpha   90.00
_cell.angle_beta   90.00
_cell.angle_gamma   90.00
#
_symmetry.space_group_name_H-M   'P 1'
#
loop_
_entity.id
_entity.type
_entity.pdbx_description
1 polymer ?
#
loop_
_entity_poly.entity_id
_entity_poly.type
_entity_poly.pdbx_seq_one_letter_code
_entity_poly.pdbx_strand_id
1 'polypeptide(L)' 'MARQCELCGRGSTKDASRSHSNIKTIKRQYVNLQTKKVGDKKYKVCTKCLRTLTK' A
#
# COMPACT_ATOMS: atom_id res chain seq x y z
N MET A 1 -10.19 4.46 -8.78
CA MET A 1 -8.71 4.49 -8.61
C MET A 1 -8.28 3.39 -7.65
N ALA A 2 -7.69 2.30 -8.17
CA ALA A 2 -7.18 1.24 -7.30
C ALA A 2 -6.07 1.79 -6.39
N ARG A 3 -6.12 1.48 -5.08
CA ARG A 3 -5.02 1.77 -4.14
C ARG A 3 -3.90 0.75 -4.37
N GLN A 4 -3.27 0.84 -5.52
CA GLN A 4 -2.18 -0.03 -5.95
C GLN A 4 -0.94 0.80 -6.26
N CYS A 5 0.24 0.23 -6.00
CA CYS A 5 1.51 0.79 -6.41
C CYS A 5 1.68 0.60 -7.92
N GLU A 6 1.94 1.67 -8.65
CA GLU A 6 2.11 1.62 -10.12
C GLU A 6 3.45 0.95 -10.52
N LEU A 7 4.44 0.95 -9.64
CA LEU A 7 5.75 0.35 -9.89
C LEU A 7 5.79 -1.17 -9.67
N CYS A 8 5.02 -1.70 -8.70
CA CYS A 8 5.12 -3.11 -8.30
C CYS A 8 3.78 -3.83 -8.21
N GLY A 9 2.67 -3.17 -8.54
CA GLY A 9 1.33 -3.75 -8.52
C GLY A 9 0.77 -4.06 -7.12
N ARG A 10 1.54 -3.84 -6.04
CA ARG A 10 1.10 -4.14 -4.67
C ARG A 10 -0.16 -3.35 -4.30
N GLY A 11 -1.21 -4.08 -3.97
CA GLY A 11 -2.50 -3.54 -3.53
C GLY A 11 -2.87 -3.89 -2.10
N SER A 12 -4.10 -3.56 -1.72
CA SER A 12 -4.63 -3.93 -0.41
C SER A 12 -4.81 -5.43 -0.27
N THR A 13 -4.37 -5.99 0.85
CA THR A 13 -4.63 -7.40 1.21
C THR A 13 -5.81 -7.50 2.16
N LYS A 14 -6.51 -8.64 2.13
CA LYS A 14 -7.57 -8.96 3.10
C LYS A 14 -6.92 -9.54 4.36
N ASP A 15 -7.34 -9.04 5.51
CA ASP A 15 -6.87 -9.48 6.82
C ASP A 15 -8.05 -9.56 7.80
N ALA A 16 -7.82 -10.07 9.01
CA ALA A 16 -8.81 -10.07 10.07
C ALA A 16 -8.21 -9.63 11.40
N SER A 17 -8.83 -8.62 12.02
CA SER A 17 -8.55 -8.27 13.41
C SER A 17 -9.15 -9.32 14.35
N ARG A 18 -8.51 -9.55 15.49
CA ARG A 18 -9.01 -10.37 16.60
C ARG A 18 -9.09 -9.50 17.86
N SER A 19 -10.21 -9.56 18.56
CA SER A 19 -10.33 -8.94 19.90
C SER A 19 -9.67 -9.82 20.97
N HIS A 20 -9.62 -9.32 22.20
CA HIS A 20 -9.20 -10.12 23.36
C HIS A 20 -10.00 -11.43 23.50
N SER A 21 -11.29 -11.40 23.17
CA SER A 21 -12.17 -12.59 23.13
C SER A 21 -12.14 -13.32 21.77
N ASN A 22 -11.11 -13.10 20.95
CA ASN A 22 -10.92 -13.70 19.62
C ASN A 22 -12.05 -13.45 18.60
N ILE A 23 -12.85 -12.40 18.76
CA ILE A 23 -13.89 -12.04 17.79
C ILE A 23 -13.23 -11.62 16.48
N LYS A 24 -13.63 -12.25 15.37
CA LYS A 24 -13.09 -12.03 14.04
C LYS A 24 -13.78 -10.86 13.33
N THR A 25 -13.04 -9.79 13.08
CA THR A 25 -13.50 -8.66 12.25
C THR A 25 -12.65 -8.56 11.00
N ILE A 26 -13.26 -8.68 9.82
CA ILE A 26 -12.53 -8.57 8.54
C ILE A 26 -12.12 -7.11 8.32
N LYS A 27 -10.84 -6.89 7.98
CA LYS A 27 -10.31 -5.58 7.61
C LYS A 27 -9.49 -5.68 6.33
N ARG A 28 -9.26 -4.54 5.67
CA ARG A 28 -8.31 -4.44 4.57
C ARG A 28 -7.03 -3.78 5.07
N GLN A 29 -5.89 -4.42 4.83
CA GLN A 29 -4.58 -3.81 5.04
C GLN A 29 -4.21 -3.03 3.78
N TYR A 30 -4.06 -1.72 3.91
CA TYR A 30 -3.65 -0.86 2.80
C TYR A 30 -2.14 -0.70 2.79
N VAL A 31 -1.58 -0.67 1.58
CA VAL A 31 -0.17 -0.32 1.39
C VAL A 31 -0.02 1.19 1.59
N ASN A 32 1.06 1.62 2.25
CA ASN A 32 1.40 3.02 2.35
C ASN A 32 1.86 3.54 0.97
N LEU A 33 0.92 4.15 0.25
CA LEU A 33 1.11 4.72 -1.08
C LEU A 33 1.38 6.22 -0.95
N GLN A 34 2.44 6.66 -1.62
CA GLN A 34 2.88 8.04 -1.65
C GLN A 34 2.83 8.51 -3.09
N THR A 35 2.23 9.69 -3.30
CA THR A 35 2.21 10.31 -4.63
C THR A 35 3.49 11.09 -4.81
N LYS A 36 4.31 10.71 -5.79
CA LYS A 36 5.56 11.41 -6.13
C LYS A 36 5.55 11.85 -7.58
N LYS A 37 6.20 12.98 -7.87
CA LYS A 37 6.41 13.44 -9.24
C LYS A 37 7.72 12.85 -9.74
N VAL A 38 7.69 12.14 -10.86
CA VAL A 38 8.89 11.68 -11.56
C VAL A 38 8.81 12.26 -12.97
N GLY A 39 9.67 13.23 -13.26
CA GLY A 39 9.54 14.08 -14.45
C GLY A 39 8.25 14.93 -14.40
N ASP A 40 7.41 14.81 -15.42
CA ASP A 40 6.13 15.53 -15.51
C ASP A 40 4.91 14.73 -15.09
N LYS A 41 5.09 13.46 -14.74
CA LYS A 41 3.99 12.57 -14.34
C LYS A 41 3.99 12.32 -12.83
N LYS A 42 2.79 12.30 -12.25
CA LYS A 42 2.56 11.92 -10.85
C LYS A 42 2.32 10.42 -10.80
N TYR A 43 3.12 9.73 -9.99
CA TYR A 43 3.00 8.29 -9.78
C TYR A 43 2.64 7.97 -8.33
N LYS A 44 1.82 6.95 -8.12
CA LYS A 44 1.55 6.38 -6.79
C LYS A 44 2.52 5.25 -6.52
N VAL A 45 3.44 5.50 -5.62
CA VAL A 45 4.55 4.59 -5.31
C VAL A 45 4.47 4.16 -3.86
N CYS A 46 4.64 2.87 -3.58
CA CYS A 46 4.73 2.39 -2.21
C CYS A 46 6.07 2.74 -1.56
N THR A 47 6.07 2.88 -0.24
CA THR A 47 7.28 3.23 0.54
C THR A 47 8.44 2.26 0.33
N LYS A 48 8.16 0.97 0.09
CA LYS A 48 9.22 -0.03 -0.22
C LYS A 48 9.93 0.31 -1.53
N CYS A 49 9.20 0.63 -2.60
CA CYS A 49 9.76 1.01 -3.88
C CYS A 49 10.51 2.34 -3.81
N LEU A 50 10.02 3.30 -3.01
CA LEU A 50 10.75 4.54 -2.75
C LEU A 50 12.11 4.27 -2.11
N ARG A 51 12.17 3.35 -1.13
CA ARG A 51 13.43 2.99 -0.47
C ARG A 51 14.44 2.33 -1.42
N THR A 52 13.98 1.59 -2.43
CA THR A 52 14.88 1.02 -3.45
C THR A 52 15.34 2.05 -4.47
N LEU A 53 14.52 3.05 -4.80
CA LEU A 53 14.88 4.11 -5.75
C LEU A 53 15.96 5.06 -5.20
N THR A 54 16.04 5.20 -3.88
CA THR A 54 17.05 6.05 -3.21
C THR A 54 18.38 5.33 -2.96
N LYS A 55 18.45 4.03 -3.25
CA LYS A 55 19.62 3.18 -3.01
C LYS A 55 20.41 3.05 -4.30
#